data_AF-A0A377PDK9-F1
#
_entry.id   AF-A0A377PDK9-F1
#
_cell.length_a   1.000
_cell.length_b   1.000
_cell.length_c   1.000
_cell.angle_alpha   90.00
_cell.angle_beta   90.00
_cell.angle_gamma   90.00
#
_symmetry.space_group_name_H-M   'P 1'
#
loop_
_entity.id
_entity.type
_entity.pdbx_description
1 polymer ?
#
loop_
_entity_poly.entity_id
_entity_poly.type
_entity_poly.pdbx_seq_one_letter_code
_entity_poly.pdbx_strand_id
1 'polypeptide(L)'
;MSKENNVSYAFPGAFPGRRLRRVRRHDFSRRLVAENVLTVDDLIYPVFVMEGKNHQEEVSSMPGVHRMTIDLLVKEAEAIAKLGRTGIVVVPGYWHRQKITAR
;
A
#
# COMPACT_ATOMS: atom_id res chain seq x y z
N MET A 1 15.18 57.59 33.29
CA MET A 1 14.87 57.47 31.86
C MET A 1 15.38 56.12 31.37
N SER A 2 14.64 55.06 31.71
CA SER A 2 14.95 53.66 31.44
C SER A 2 14.56 53.31 30.01
N LYS A 3 15.53 52.89 29.20
CA LYS A 3 15.28 52.36 27.84
C LYS A 3 14.62 50.99 27.98
N GLU A 4 13.37 50.88 27.57
CA GLU A 4 12.68 49.60 27.42
C GLU A 4 13.28 48.86 26.23
N ASN A 5 14.09 47.84 26.53
CA ASN A 5 14.63 46.93 25.53
C ASN A 5 13.50 46.01 25.06
N ASN A 6 12.87 46.37 23.95
CA ASN A 6 11.82 45.59 23.31
C ASN A 6 12.43 44.39 22.56
N VAL A 7 12.94 43.41 23.31
CA VAL A 7 13.32 42.11 22.76
C VAL A 7 12.03 41.37 22.47
N SER A 8 11.57 41.46 21.23
CA SER A 8 10.45 40.67 20.75
C SER A 8 10.82 39.19 20.88
N TYR A 9 10.26 38.52 21.88
CA TYR A 9 10.25 37.06 21.96
C TYR A 9 9.34 36.55 20.83
N ALA A 10 9.85 36.57 19.60
CA ALA A 10 9.21 35.92 18.48
C ALA A 10 9.14 34.44 18.84
N PHE A 11 7.93 33.94 19.12
CA PHE A 11 7.69 32.52 19.30
C PHE A 11 8.44 31.77 18.19
N PRO A 12 9.27 30.76 18.50
CA PRO A 12 10.13 30.10 17.53
C PRO A 12 9.25 29.22 16.65
N GLY A 13 8.47 29.85 15.78
CA GLY A 13 7.02 29.72 15.81
C GLY A 13 6.38 30.16 14.52
N ALA A 14 6.41 31.47 14.37
CA ALA A 14 5.85 32.18 13.24
C ALA A 14 6.84 32.24 12.08
N PHE A 15 6.29 32.41 10.88
CA PHE A 15 7.07 32.84 9.73
C PHE A 15 7.63 34.25 10.01
N PRO A 16 8.88 34.58 9.67
CA PRO A 16 9.85 33.80 8.89
C PRO A 16 10.79 32.90 9.72
N GLY A 17 10.70 32.92 11.06
CA GLY A 17 11.56 32.14 11.95
C GLY A 17 11.39 30.62 11.80
N ARG A 18 10.14 30.16 11.60
CA ARG A 18 9.82 28.76 11.31
C ARG A 18 9.40 28.59 9.85
N ARG A 19 10.21 27.87 9.06
CA ARG A 19 9.95 27.60 7.64
C ARG A 19 9.99 26.10 7.37
N LEU A 20 8.82 25.46 7.39
CA LEU A 20 8.66 24.01 7.13
C LEU A 20 9.15 23.59 5.73
N ARG A 21 9.27 24.52 4.79
CA ARG A 21 9.85 24.25 3.47
C ARG A 21 11.36 23.96 3.51
N ARG A 22 12.08 24.33 4.57
CA ARG A 22 13.54 24.09 4.70
C ARG A 22 13.86 22.60 4.69
N VAL A 23 13.14 21.79 5.46
CA VAL A 23 13.33 20.33 5.52
C VAL A 23 12.88 19.60 4.25
N ARG A 24 12.10 20.25 3.37
CA ARG A 24 11.62 19.68 2.11
C ARG A 24 12.50 20.01 0.90
N ARG A 25 13.54 20.83 1.08
CA ARG A 25 14.35 21.40 -0.01
C ARG A 25 15.19 20.35 -0.75
N HIS A 26 15.79 19.42 -0.01
CA HIS A 26 16.68 18.41 -0.57
C HIS A 26 16.15 17.01 -0.28
N ASP A 27 16.59 16.03 -1.07
CA ASP A 27 16.14 14.65 -0.89
C ASP A 27 16.62 14.05 0.45
N PHE A 28 17.91 14.24 0.78
CA PHE A 28 18.47 13.79 2.05
C PHE A 28 17.70 14.35 3.25
N SER A 29 17.29 15.62 3.19
CA SER A 29 16.57 16.26 4.30
C SER A 29 15.16 15.69 4.45
N ARG A 30 14.49 15.34 3.34
CA ARG A 30 13.19 14.65 3.38
C ARG A 30 13.33 13.23 3.93
N ARG A 31 14.38 12.50 3.54
CA ARG A 31 14.64 11.14 4.04
C ARG A 31 14.95 11.12 5.54
N LEU A 32 15.68 12.11 6.04
CA LEU A 32 15.99 12.24 7.49
C LEU A 32 14.75 12.51 8.35
N VAL A 33 13.72 13.17 7.79
CA VAL A 33 12.49 13.51 8.51
C VAL A 33 11.30 12.65 8.10
N ALA A 34 11.51 11.62 7.27
CA ALA A 34 10.44 10.72 6.84
C ALA A 34 9.98 9.87 8.02
N GLU A 35 8.69 9.91 8.31
CA GLU A 35 8.11 9.21 9.46
C GLU A 35 7.75 7.75 9.14
N ASN A 36 7.40 7.47 7.89
CA ASN A 36 6.96 6.15 7.44
C ASN A 36 7.76 5.71 6.22
N VAL A 37 8.08 4.43 6.17
CA VAL A 37 8.69 3.75 5.03
C VAL A 37 7.86 2.52 4.73
N LEU A 38 7.37 2.41 3.50
CA LEU A 38 6.70 1.20 3.04
C LEU A 38 7.75 0.24 2.49
N THR A 39 7.70 -1.00 2.96
CA THR A 39 8.56 -2.10 2.54
C THR A 39 7.72 -3.21 1.91
N VAL A 40 8.38 -4.16 1.24
CA VAL A 40 7.67 -5.32 0.66
C VAL A 40 7.01 -6.17 1.74
N ASP A 41 7.58 -6.19 2.95
CA ASP A 41 7.04 -6.94 4.09
C ASP A 41 5.70 -6.35 4.59
N ASP A 42 5.34 -5.13 4.19
CA ASP A 42 4.06 -4.49 4.51
C ASP A 42 2.96 -4.79 3.49
N LEU A 43 3.28 -5.54 2.42
CA LEU A 43 2.36 -5.82 1.32
C LEU A 43 1.67 -7.17 1.49
N ILE A 44 0.39 -7.19 1.14
CA ILE A 44 -0.43 -8.41 1.01
C ILE A 44 -0.96 -8.48 -0.42
N TYR A 45 -0.80 -9.65 -1.05
CA TYR A 45 -1.27 -9.90 -2.41
C TYR A 45 -2.56 -10.74 -2.38
N PRO A 46 -3.74 -10.11 -2.57
CA PRO A 46 -5.00 -10.84 -2.65
C PRO A 46 -5.14 -11.53 -4.01
N VAL A 47 -5.45 -12.82 -3.99
CA VAL A 47 -5.61 -13.67 -5.19
C VAL A 47 -7.00 -14.29 -5.23
N PHE A 48 -7.60 -14.32 -6.42
CA PHE A 48 -8.92 -14.91 -6.62
C PHE A 48 -8.81 -16.33 -7.16
N VAL A 49 -9.39 -17.29 -6.44
CA VAL A 49 -9.35 -18.71 -6.83
C VAL A 49 -10.67 -19.15 -7.45
N MET A 50 -10.58 -19.95 -8.52
CA MET A 50 -11.71 -20.63 -9.15
C MET A 50 -11.47 -22.14 -9.26
N GLU A 51 -12.56 -22.91 -9.35
CA GLU A 51 -12.50 -24.33 -9.65
C GLU A 51 -12.17 -24.58 -11.13
N GLY A 52 -11.56 -25.73 -11.40
CA GLY A 52 -11.16 -26.14 -12.75
C GLY A 52 -9.67 -26.47 -12.81
N LYS A 53 -9.14 -26.62 -14.02
CA LYS A 53 -7.75 -26.99 -14.28
C LYS A 53 -7.13 -26.11 -15.35
N ASN A 54 -5.95 -25.56 -15.07
CA ASN A 54 -5.16 -24.75 -16.01
C ASN A 54 -5.95 -23.63 -16.70
N HIS A 55 -6.82 -22.95 -15.94
CA HIS A 55 -7.68 -21.88 -16.43
C HIS A 55 -7.48 -20.59 -15.64
N GLN A 56 -7.59 -19.47 -16.34
CA GLN A 56 -7.47 -18.11 -15.84
C GLN A 56 -8.52 -17.24 -16.53
N GLU A 57 -9.22 -16.41 -15.74
CA GLU A 57 -10.29 -15.53 -16.20
C GLU A 57 -9.99 -14.10 -15.72
N GLU A 58 -10.16 -13.10 -16.58
CA GLU A 58 -10.00 -11.70 -16.18
C GLU A 58 -11.23 -11.19 -15.41
N VAL A 59 -10.98 -10.43 -14.34
CA VAL A 59 -12.05 -9.75 -13.61
C VAL A 59 -12.33 -8.42 -14.29
N SER A 60 -13.43 -8.34 -15.04
CA SER A 60 -13.77 -7.14 -15.85
C SER A 60 -13.81 -5.82 -15.06
N SER A 61 -14.16 -5.86 -13.77
CA SER A 61 -14.19 -4.68 -12.90
C SER A 61 -12.83 -4.31 -12.30
N MET A 62 -11.82 -5.18 -12.45
CA MET A 62 -10.47 -5.00 -11.89
C MET A 62 -9.43 -5.32 -12.99
N PRO A 63 -9.14 -4.37 -13.90
CA PRO A 63 -8.18 -4.58 -14.97
C PRO A 63 -6.81 -5.01 -14.45
N GLY A 64 -6.23 -6.04 -15.07
CA GLY A 64 -4.96 -6.63 -14.64
C GLY A 64 -5.06 -7.61 -13.45
N VAL A 65 -6.27 -7.88 -12.96
CA VAL A 65 -6.53 -8.89 -11.93
C VAL A 65 -7.25 -10.07 -12.54
N HIS A 66 -6.77 -11.27 -12.20
CA HIS A 66 -7.26 -12.52 -12.74
C HIS A 66 -7.74 -13.46 -11.64
N ARG A 67 -8.80 -14.21 -11.95
CA ARG A 67 -9.15 -15.44 -11.24
C ARG A 67 -8.36 -16.57 -11.83
N MET A 68 -7.79 -17.41 -10.99
CA MET A 68 -6.95 -18.50 -11.42
C MET A 68 -7.32 -19.80 -10.72
N THR A 69 -7.17 -20.90 -11.45
CA THR A 69 -7.24 -22.25 -10.88
C THR A 69 -6.08 -22.48 -9.91
N ILE A 70 -6.27 -23.39 -8.95
CA ILE A 70 -5.30 -23.67 -7.89
C ILE A 70 -3.92 -24.05 -8.46
N ASP A 71 -3.89 -24.79 -9.57
CA ASP A 71 -2.63 -25.20 -10.21
C ASP A 71 -1.79 -24.01 -10.70
N LEU A 72 -2.45 -22.97 -11.20
CA LEU A 72 -1.80 -21.74 -11.67
C LEU A 72 -1.41 -20.85 -10.50
N LEU A 73 -2.25 -20.80 -9.46
CA LEU A 73 -1.97 -20.06 -8.23
C LEU A 73 -0.67 -20.49 -7.57
N VAL A 74 -0.38 -21.79 -7.52
CA VAL A 74 0.87 -22.30 -6.92
C VAL A 74 2.08 -21.79 -7.71
N LYS A 75 2.02 -21.78 -9.04
CA LYS A 75 3.10 -21.25 -9.89
C LYS A 75 3.30 -19.75 -9.71
N GLU A 76 2.20 -19.00 -9.61
CA GLU A 76 2.23 -17.57 -9.37
C GLU A 76 2.80 -17.25 -7.98
N ALA A 77 2.40 -18.02 -6.96
CA ALA A 77 2.92 -17.89 -5.60
C ALA A 77 4.44 -18.12 -5.54
N GLU A 78 4.99 -19.08 -6.30
CA GLU A 78 6.44 -19.26 -6.40
C GLU A 78 7.15 -18.06 -7.06
N ALA A 79 6.55 -17.46 -8.08
CA ALA A 79 7.11 -16.27 -8.72
C ALA A 79 7.12 -15.07 -7.77
N ILE A 80 6.03 -14.88 -7.02
CA ILE A 80 5.89 -13.81 -6.02
C ILE A 80 6.86 -14.01 -4.86
N ALA A 81 7.00 -15.24 -4.36
CA ALA A 81 7.93 -15.56 -3.28
C ALA A 81 9.40 -15.23 -3.64
N LYS A 82 9.75 -15.28 -4.93
CA LYS A 82 11.10 -14.87 -5.42
C LYS A 82 11.28 -13.36 -5.45
N LEU A 83 10.20 -12.59 -5.65
CA LEU A 83 10.23 -11.12 -5.67
C LEU A 83 10.31 -10.50 -4.26
N GLY A 84 10.02 -11.30 -3.23
CA GLY A 84 10.11 -10.90 -1.83
C GLY A 84 9.15 -11.72 -0.95
N ARG A 85 9.14 -11.43 0.35
CA ARG A 85 8.21 -12.06 1.29
C ARG A 85 6.91 -11.26 1.35
N THR A 86 6.07 -11.46 0.34
CA THR A 86 4.71 -10.88 0.32
C THR A 86 3.73 -11.93 0.82
N GLY A 87 2.89 -11.59 1.80
CA GLY A 87 1.82 -12.47 2.25
C GLY A 87 0.76 -12.64 1.15
N ILE A 88 0.28 -13.87 0.91
CA ILE A 88 -0.80 -14.13 -0.04
C ILE A 88 -2.11 -14.33 0.71
N VAL A 89 -3.15 -13.60 0.30
CA VAL A 89 -4.51 -13.80 0.82
C VAL A 89 -5.36 -14.43 -0.26
N VAL A 90 -5.83 -15.65 0.02
CA VAL A 90 -6.68 -16.40 -0.91
C VAL A 90 -8.13 -16.00 -0.71
N VAL A 91 -8.73 -15.44 -1.77
CA VAL A 91 -10.14 -15.10 -1.83
C VAL A 91 -10.85 -16.09 -2.76
N PRO A 92 -11.64 -17.02 -2.22
CA PRO A 92 -12.44 -17.92 -3.03
C PRO A 92 -13.50 -17.15 -3.85
N GLY A 93 -13.48 -17.36 -5.16
CA GLY A 93 -14.45 -16.79 -6.10
C GLY A 93 -15.74 -17.61 -6.10
N TYR A 94 -16.53 -17.52 -5.04
CA TYR A 94 -17.87 -18.13 -5.01
C TYR A 94 -18.81 -17.37 -5.97
N TRP A 95 -18.67 -17.60 -7.27
CA TRP A 95 -19.61 -17.14 -8.29
C TRP A 95 -20.36 -18.30 -8.92
N HIS A 96 -20.33 -19.48 -8.29
CA HIS A 96 -21.28 -20.51 -8.68
C HIS A 96 -22.66 -20.11 -8.16
N ARG A 97 -23.52 -19.85 -9.14
CA ARG A 97 -24.97 -19.73 -9.08
C ARG A 97 -25.59 -20.96 -8.40
N GLN A 98 -25.34 -21.16 -7.10
CA GLN A 98 -26.25 -21.95 -6.28
C GLN A 98 -27.49 -21.08 -6.11
N LYS A 99 -28.40 -21.18 -7.07
CA LYS A 99 -29.79 -20.78 -6.85
C LYS A 99 -30.22 -21.59 -5.62
N ILE A 100 -30.31 -20.94 -4.48
CA ILE A 100 -31.10 -21.45 -3.36
C ILE A 100 -32.55 -21.36 -3.86
N THR A 101 -32.94 -22.35 -4.65
CA THR A 101 -34.33 -22.68 -4.90
C THR A 101 -34.56 -23.96 -4.12
N ALA A 102 -34.63 -23.82 -2.80
CA ALA A 102 -35.34 -24.78 -2.00
C ALA A 102 -36.83 -24.59 -2.30
N ARG A 103 -37.47 -25.68 -2.72
CA ARG A 103 -38.91 -25.81 -2.88
C ARG A 103 -39.66 -25.45 -1.60
#